data_AF-A0A1C4ZV09-F1
#
_entry.id   AF-A0A1C4ZV09-F1
#
_cell.length_a   1.000
_cell.length_b   1.000
_cell.length_c   1.000
_cell.angle_alpha   90.00
_cell.angle_beta   90.00
_cell.angle_gamma   90.00
#
_symmetry.space_group_name_H-M   'P 1'
#
loop_
_entity.id
_entity.type
_entity.pdbx_description
1 polymer ?
#
loop_
_entity_poly.entity_id
_entity_poly.type
_entity_poly.pdbx_seq_one_letter_code
_entity_poly.pdbx_strand_id
1 'polypeptide(L)'
;MAEAIGEKIARAVGGLAEHGLAVNVEGKGEGRVYRIRGKGCRLTVEVGRRGLSLGFTLDRQEASPELTYHVDTDLYDISDQKQQWFAVEIEDEIASFLGALEGGQVRVSRRPGKAVIVFPRGGGYARVERGRILTSEKHYERLEDAERGDSFLPLLA
;
A
#
# COMPACT_ATOMS: atom_id res chain seq x y z
N MET A 1 10.91 -24.29 -5.14
CA MET A 1 10.58 -24.18 -3.70
C MET A 1 9.59 -23.04 -3.58
N ALA A 2 8.45 -23.22 -2.90
CA ALA A 2 7.54 -22.11 -2.65
C ALA A 2 8.24 -21.10 -1.73
N GLU A 3 8.24 -19.83 -2.11
CA GLU A 3 8.72 -18.73 -1.28
C GLU A 3 7.85 -18.68 -0.01
N ALA A 4 8.44 -18.44 1.17
CA ALA A 4 7.67 -18.42 2.40
C ALA A 4 6.81 -17.15 2.45
N ILE A 5 5.55 -17.28 2.87
CA ILE A 5 4.62 -16.14 2.98
C ILE A 5 5.26 -15.03 3.81
N GLY A 6 5.36 -13.84 3.22
CA GLY A 6 5.94 -12.64 3.81
C GLY A 6 7.37 -12.30 3.35
N GLU A 7 8.04 -13.18 2.61
CA GLU A 7 9.38 -12.91 2.08
C GLU A 7 9.37 -11.81 1.01
N LYS A 8 8.32 -11.74 0.17
CA LYS A 8 8.19 -10.67 -0.85
C LYS A 8 8.00 -9.32 -0.18
N ILE A 9 7.18 -9.29 0.88
CA ILE A 9 6.95 -8.10 1.70
C ILE A 9 8.26 -7.66 2.37
N ALA A 10 8.99 -8.57 3.00
CA ALA A 10 10.25 -8.25 3.67
C ALA A 10 11.28 -7.64 2.70
N ARG A 11 11.36 -8.18 1.47
CA ARG A 11 12.22 -7.65 0.42
C ARG A 11 11.80 -6.23 0.02
N ALA A 12 10.51 -6.02 -0.26
CA ALA A 12 9.98 -4.71 -0.67
C ALA A 12 10.12 -3.64 0.42
N VAL A 13 9.97 -4.00 1.70
CA VAL A 13 10.21 -3.07 2.82
C VAL A 13 11.68 -2.65 2.91
N GLY A 14 12.62 -3.53 2.57
CA GLY A 14 14.05 -3.24 2.57
C GLY A 14 14.43 -2.05 1.68
N GLY A 15 13.84 -1.97 0.48
CA GLY A 15 14.11 -0.88 -0.49
C GLY A 15 13.59 0.49 -0.05
N LEU A 16 12.48 0.53 0.71
CA LEU A 16 11.88 1.79 1.17
C LEU A 16 12.79 2.62 2.09
N ALA A 17 13.68 1.98 2.85
CA ALA A 17 14.65 2.68 3.70
C ALA A 17 15.63 3.53 2.88
N GLU A 18 15.99 3.09 1.67
CA GLU A 18 16.92 3.79 0.79
C GLU A 18 16.33 5.10 0.23
N HIS A 19 15.00 5.21 0.20
CA HIS A 19 14.27 6.41 -0.20
C HIS A 19 13.97 7.39 0.95
N GLY A 20 14.67 7.24 2.07
CA GLY A 20 14.56 8.14 3.22
C GLY A 20 13.29 7.97 4.05
N LEU A 21 12.63 6.81 3.94
CA LEU A 21 11.56 6.42 4.86
C LEU A 21 12.15 5.77 6.10
N ALA A 22 11.68 6.20 7.27
CA ALA A 22 12.03 5.55 8.52
C ALA A 22 11.26 4.23 8.63
N VAL A 23 11.98 3.11 8.63
CA VAL A 23 11.42 1.76 8.80
C VAL A 23 11.74 1.28 10.21
N ASN A 24 10.71 0.94 10.97
CA ASN A 24 10.82 0.28 12.27
C ASN A 24 10.20 -1.11 12.15
N VAL A 25 10.93 -2.13 12.64
CA VAL A 25 10.51 -3.52 12.60
C VAL A 25 10.34 -4.03 14.02
N GLU A 26 9.15 -4.53 14.32
CA GLU A 26 8.83 -5.18 15.59
C GLU A 26 8.49 -6.65 15.38
N GLY A 27 9.13 -7.52 16.16
CA GLY A 27 8.70 -8.91 16.28
C GLY A 27 7.44 -8.98 17.15
N LYS A 28 6.38 -9.62 16.63
CA LYS A 28 5.09 -9.78 17.34
C LYS A 28 4.74 -11.27 17.34
N GLY A 29 5.18 -12.00 18.36
CA GLY A 29 4.99 -13.45 18.45
C GLY A 29 5.67 -14.19 17.28
N GLU A 30 4.89 -14.98 16.53
CA GLU A 30 5.34 -15.67 15.30
C GLU A 30 5.31 -14.76 14.03
N GLY A 31 5.02 -13.47 14.17
CA GLY A 31 4.90 -12.52 13.07
C GLY A 31 5.82 -11.30 13.18
N ARG A 32 5.74 -10.42 12.18
CA ARG A 32 6.47 -9.15 12.08
C ARG A 32 5.51 -8.01 11.77
N VAL A 33 5.79 -6.85 12.35
CA VAL A 33 5.11 -5.60 12.03
C VAL A 33 6.15 -4.61 11.53
N TYR A 34 5.95 -4.11 10.32
CA TYR A 34 6.76 -3.05 9.74
C TYR A 34 6.00 -1.73 9.85
N ARG A 35 6.55 -0.75 10.55
CA ARG A 35 6.03 0.62 10.61
C ARG A 35 6.95 1.53 9.82
N ILE A 36 6.39 2.18 8.81
CA ILE A 36 7.13 2.98 7.85
C ILE A 36 6.58 4.39 7.87
N ARG A 37 7.43 5.40 7.95
CA ARG A 37 7.01 6.81 7.97
C ARG A 37 8.00 7.71 7.26
N GLY A 38 7.48 8.70 6.54
CA GLY A 38 8.27 9.76 5.92
C GLY A 38 7.52 10.39 4.76
N LYS A 39 8.03 11.50 4.23
CA LYS A 39 7.52 12.14 3.00
C LYS A 39 5.99 12.40 3.00
N GLY A 40 5.40 12.64 4.18
CA GLY A 40 3.97 12.89 4.34
C GLY A 40 3.08 11.65 4.16
N CYS A 41 3.62 10.45 4.39
CA CYS A 41 2.86 9.21 4.50
C CYS A 41 3.32 8.34 5.67
N ARG A 42 2.47 7.40 6.03
CA ARG A 42 2.69 6.35 7.03
C ARG A 42 2.15 5.03 6.51
N LEU A 43 2.87 3.94 6.77
CA LEU A 43 2.43 2.59 6.46
C LEU A 43 2.61 1.68 7.67
N THR A 44 1.67 0.75 7.84
CA THR A 44 1.81 -0.40 8.72
C THR A 44 1.62 -1.65 7.89
N VAL A 45 2.59 -2.56 7.92
CA VAL A 45 2.47 -3.87 7.27
C VAL A 45 2.59 -4.94 8.35
N GLU A 46 1.56 -5.76 8.53
CA GLU A 46 1.58 -6.89 9.45
C GLU A 46 1.71 -8.19 8.67
N VAL A 47 2.72 -8.98 9.00
CA VAL A 47 2.94 -10.33 8.47
C VAL A 47 2.82 -11.28 9.64
N GLY A 48 1.70 -11.98 9.76
CA GLY A 48 1.45 -12.92 10.84
C GLY A 48 1.07 -14.29 10.32
N ARG A 49 1.04 -15.27 11.24
CA ARG A 49 0.60 -16.64 10.91
C ARG A 49 -0.85 -16.72 10.43
N ARG A 50 -1.70 -15.82 10.92
CA ARG A 50 -3.15 -15.81 10.63
C ARG A 50 -3.58 -14.86 9.52
N GLY A 51 -2.69 -13.99 9.06
CA GLY A 51 -3.04 -13.03 8.02
C GLY A 51 -1.90 -12.09 7.65
N LEU A 52 -2.13 -11.40 6.54
CA LEU A 52 -1.30 -10.32 6.04
C LEU A 52 -2.16 -9.05 5.99
N SER A 53 -1.56 -7.90 6.29
CA SER A 53 -2.22 -6.62 6.08
C SER A 53 -1.24 -5.50 5.75
N LEU A 54 -1.71 -4.54 4.97
CA LEU A 54 -1.11 -3.25 4.72
C LEU A 54 -2.16 -2.17 4.99
N GLY A 55 -1.82 -1.23 5.86
CA GLY A 55 -2.51 0.04 6.00
C GLY A 55 -1.60 1.17 5.56
N PHE A 56 -1.94 1.84 4.46
CA PHE A 56 -1.29 3.04 3.97
C PHE A 56 -2.10 4.27 4.35
N THR A 57 -1.42 5.33 4.78
CA THR A 57 -2.01 6.63 5.08
C THR A 57 -1.19 7.73 4.41
N LEU A 58 -1.83 8.51 3.55
CA LEU A 58 -1.32 9.79 3.07
C LEU A 58 -1.74 10.86 4.08
N ASP A 59 -0.76 11.45 4.78
CA ASP A 59 -1.01 12.41 5.84
C ASP A 59 -1.71 13.66 5.29
N ARG A 60 -2.53 14.31 6.11
CA ARG A 60 -3.16 15.60 5.79
C ARG A 60 -2.08 16.65 5.45
N GLN A 61 -2.31 17.46 4.42
CA GLN A 61 -1.47 18.62 4.11
C GLN A 61 -2.34 19.81 3.73
N GLU A 62 -2.14 20.94 4.40
CA GLU A 62 -2.92 22.17 4.19
C GLU A 62 -4.44 21.91 4.21
N ALA A 63 -5.12 22.20 3.09
CA ALA A 63 -6.54 21.99 2.88
C ALA A 63 -6.90 20.61 2.33
N SER A 64 -5.92 19.75 2.01
CA SER A 64 -6.16 18.37 1.56
C SER A 64 -6.39 17.44 2.77
N PRO A 65 -7.45 16.60 2.77
CA PRO A 65 -7.70 15.64 3.83
C PRO A 65 -6.65 14.53 3.88
N GLU A 66 -6.64 13.77 4.97
CA GLU A 66 -5.94 12.48 5.06
C GLU A 66 -6.64 11.43 4.19
N LEU A 67 -5.87 10.55 3.55
CA LEU A 67 -6.39 9.41 2.78
C LEU A 67 -5.81 8.13 3.32
N THR A 68 -6.66 7.15 3.58
CA THR A 68 -6.26 5.79 3.96
C THR A 68 -6.58 4.79 2.87
N TYR A 69 -5.69 3.82 2.68
CA TYR A 69 -5.85 2.66 1.79
C TYR A 69 -5.43 1.41 2.55
N HIS A 70 -6.23 0.34 2.44
CA HIS A 70 -6.02 -0.89 3.17
C HIS A 70 -6.12 -2.08 2.24
N VAL A 71 -5.24 -3.05 2.45
CA VAL A 71 -5.26 -4.38 1.83
C VAL A 71 -4.99 -5.36 2.94
N ASP A 72 -5.81 -6.39 3.09
CA ASP A 72 -5.55 -7.46 4.05
C ASP A 72 -6.15 -8.78 3.57
N THR A 73 -5.82 -9.87 4.27
CA THR A 73 -6.41 -11.20 4.04
C THR A 73 -7.82 -11.33 4.64
N ASP A 74 -8.48 -10.21 4.96
CA ASP A 74 -9.79 -10.12 5.58
C ASP A 74 -9.94 -11.06 6.79
N LEU A 75 -11.09 -11.74 6.88
CA LEU A 75 -11.45 -12.70 7.93
C LEU A 75 -10.89 -14.11 7.68
N TYR A 76 -10.06 -14.31 6.65
CA TYR A 76 -9.53 -15.63 6.29
C TYR A 76 -8.27 -15.95 7.08
N ASP A 77 -8.30 -17.06 7.85
CA ASP A 77 -7.11 -17.57 8.54
C ASP A 77 -6.20 -18.29 7.53
N ILE A 78 -5.13 -17.61 7.12
CA ILE A 78 -4.17 -18.14 6.14
C ILE A 78 -3.31 -19.30 6.66
N SER A 79 -3.45 -19.67 7.93
CA SER A 79 -2.85 -20.90 8.46
C SER A 79 -3.58 -22.16 7.97
N ASP A 80 -4.80 -22.03 7.45
CA ASP A 80 -5.48 -23.09 6.69
C ASP A 80 -4.88 -23.20 5.28
N GLN A 81 -4.39 -24.39 4.94
CA GLN A 81 -3.82 -24.69 3.61
C GLN A 81 -4.77 -24.33 2.46
N LYS A 82 -6.09 -24.41 2.68
CA LYS A 82 -7.11 -24.05 1.67
C LYS A 82 -7.15 -22.56 1.35
N GLN A 83 -6.63 -21.71 2.23
CA GLN A 83 -6.60 -20.25 2.10
C GLN A 83 -5.21 -19.72 1.70
N GLN A 84 -4.22 -20.60 1.51
CA GLN A 84 -2.86 -20.19 1.15
C GLN A 84 -2.77 -19.50 -0.21
N TRP A 85 -3.59 -19.87 -1.18
CA TRP A 85 -3.61 -19.20 -2.48
C TRP A 85 -4.03 -17.73 -2.34
N PHE A 86 -4.99 -17.43 -1.46
CA PHE A 86 -5.44 -16.08 -1.18
C PHE A 86 -4.35 -15.28 -0.44
N ALA A 87 -3.63 -15.92 0.47
CA ALA A 87 -2.47 -15.32 1.12
C ALA A 87 -1.39 -14.89 0.12
N VAL A 88 -1.14 -15.70 -0.91
CA VAL A 88 -0.18 -15.37 -1.98
C VAL A 88 -0.67 -14.19 -2.80
N GLU A 89 -1.96 -14.12 -3.15
CA GLU A 89 -2.53 -12.96 -3.87
C GLU A 89 -2.40 -11.66 -3.08
N ILE A 90 -2.73 -11.69 -1.79
CA ILE A 90 -2.59 -10.51 -0.91
C ILE A 90 -1.13 -10.15 -0.69
N GLU A 91 -0.24 -11.14 -0.54
CA GLU A 91 1.20 -10.89 -0.48
C GLU A 91 1.69 -10.18 -1.74
N ASP A 92 1.29 -10.66 -2.92
CA ASP A 92 1.66 -10.08 -4.20
C ASP A 92 1.13 -8.66 -4.36
N GLU A 93 -0.10 -8.39 -3.90
CA GLU A 93 -0.67 -7.04 -3.90
C GLU A 93 0.10 -6.09 -2.98
N ILE A 94 0.38 -6.50 -1.73
CA ILE A 94 1.14 -5.70 -0.77
C ILE A 94 2.55 -5.45 -1.31
N ALA A 95 3.25 -6.48 -1.78
CA ALA A 95 4.60 -6.34 -2.32
C ALA A 95 4.63 -5.45 -3.57
N SER A 96 3.64 -5.57 -4.45
CA SER A 96 3.51 -4.72 -5.64
C SER A 96 3.28 -3.25 -5.27
N PHE A 97 2.43 -2.97 -4.28
CA PHE A 97 2.22 -1.61 -3.80
C PHE A 97 3.48 -1.02 -3.18
N LEU A 98 4.20 -1.78 -2.35
CA LEU A 98 5.46 -1.34 -1.74
C LEU A 98 6.55 -1.09 -2.80
N GLY A 99 6.67 -1.97 -3.81
CA GLY A 99 7.60 -1.79 -4.92
C GLY A 99 7.23 -0.60 -5.81
N ALA A 100 5.93 -0.37 -6.06
CA ALA A 100 5.46 0.82 -6.76
C ALA A 100 5.75 2.10 -5.96
N LEU A 101 5.69 2.03 -4.63
CA LEU A 101 6.02 3.17 -3.76
C LEU A 101 7.52 3.48 -3.86
N GLU A 102 8.36 2.47 -3.69
CA GLU A 102 9.82 2.55 -3.85
C GLU A 102 10.21 3.13 -5.22
N GLY A 103 9.64 2.58 -6.30
CA GLY A 103 9.90 3.02 -7.68
C GLY A 103 9.29 4.38 -8.06
N GLY A 104 8.70 5.12 -7.12
CA GLY A 104 8.07 6.43 -7.38
C GLY A 104 6.81 6.37 -8.27
N GLN A 105 6.21 5.20 -8.41
CA GLN A 105 5.01 4.95 -9.21
C GLN A 105 3.70 5.18 -8.43
N VAL A 106 3.77 5.28 -7.09
CA VAL A 106 2.66 5.81 -6.30
C VAL A 106 2.63 7.33 -6.44
N ARG A 107 1.60 7.82 -7.12
CA ARG A 107 1.44 9.22 -7.49
C ARG A 107 0.30 9.83 -6.70
N VAL A 108 0.47 11.07 -6.25
CA VAL A 108 -0.48 11.73 -5.36
C VAL A 108 -0.95 13.06 -5.94
N SER A 109 -2.25 13.34 -5.75
CA SER A 109 -2.85 14.65 -5.96
C SER A 109 -3.41 15.15 -4.63
N ARG A 110 -3.05 16.37 -4.26
CA ARG A 110 -3.47 17.06 -3.03
C ARG A 110 -4.18 18.34 -3.42
N ARG A 111 -5.50 18.31 -3.55
CA ARG A 111 -6.33 19.50 -3.81
C ARG A 111 -7.07 19.91 -2.54
N PRO A 112 -7.45 21.19 -2.39
CA PRO A 112 -8.31 21.60 -1.29
C PRO A 112 -9.57 20.72 -1.20
N GLY A 113 -9.76 20.04 -0.06
CA GLY A 113 -10.88 19.14 0.18
C GLY A 113 -10.81 17.76 -0.49
N LYS A 114 -9.72 17.42 -1.19
CA LYS A 114 -9.58 16.13 -1.89
C LYS A 114 -8.13 15.60 -1.87
N ALA A 115 -7.97 14.36 -1.44
CA ALA A 115 -6.74 13.60 -1.60
C ALA A 115 -6.97 12.41 -2.54
N VAL A 116 -6.02 12.15 -3.42
CA VAL A 116 -6.07 11.03 -4.37
C VAL A 116 -4.69 10.40 -4.47
N ILE A 117 -4.65 9.07 -4.50
CA ILE A 117 -3.47 8.32 -4.91
C ILE A 117 -3.79 7.48 -6.16
N VAL A 118 -2.79 7.34 -7.02
CA VAL A 118 -2.82 6.47 -8.21
C VAL A 118 -1.57 5.60 -8.20
N PHE A 119 -1.73 4.31 -8.45
CA PHE A 119 -0.61 3.37 -8.49
C PHE A 119 -0.91 2.17 -9.42
N PRO A 120 0.12 1.49 -9.96
CA PRO A 120 -0.07 0.27 -10.73
C PRO A 120 -0.68 -0.86 -9.89
N ARG A 121 -1.70 -1.54 -10.40
CA ARG A 121 -2.32 -2.73 -9.77
C ARG A 121 -2.87 -3.65 -10.85
N GLY A 122 -2.58 -4.95 -10.80
CA GLY A 122 -3.24 -5.97 -11.64
C GLY A 122 -3.17 -5.73 -13.16
N GLY A 123 -2.06 -5.20 -13.68
CA GLY A 123 -1.90 -4.90 -15.11
C GLY A 123 -2.51 -3.57 -15.58
N GLY A 124 -3.15 -2.82 -14.68
CA GLY A 124 -3.65 -1.48 -14.90
C GLY A 124 -3.26 -0.54 -13.75
N TYR A 125 -4.17 0.35 -13.38
CA TYR A 125 -3.96 1.38 -12.36
C TYR A 125 -5.15 1.46 -11.42
N ALA A 126 -4.87 1.45 -10.13
CA ALA A 126 -5.83 1.78 -9.09
C ALA A 126 -5.81 3.29 -8.83
N ARG A 127 -6.99 3.88 -8.69
CA ARG A 127 -7.20 5.26 -8.23
C ARG A 127 -8.02 5.21 -6.96
N VAL A 128 -7.41 5.64 -5.87
CA VAL A 128 -8.06 5.70 -4.55
C VAL A 128 -8.30 7.17 -4.22
N GLU A 129 -9.56 7.52 -3.97
CA GLU A 129 -9.97 8.88 -3.65
C GLU A 129 -10.58 8.95 -2.26
N ARG A 130 -10.17 9.95 -1.47
CA ARG A 130 -10.88 10.30 -0.24
C ARG A 130 -12.05 11.22 -0.59
N GLY A 131 -13.26 10.69 -0.48
CA GLY A 131 -14.49 11.49 -0.48
C GLY A 131 -14.76 12.14 0.88
N ARG A 132 -15.91 12.81 1.03
CA ARG A 132 -16.28 13.49 2.30
C ARG A 132 -16.42 12.56 3.50
N ILE A 133 -16.81 11.30 3.28
CA ILE A 133 -17.12 10.33 4.34
C ILE A 133 -16.36 9.02 4.12
N LEU A 134 -16.34 8.52 2.88
CA LEU A 134 -15.73 7.24 2.52
C LEU A 134 -14.57 7.43 1.55
N THR A 135 -13.66 6.47 1.57
CA THR A 135 -12.64 6.29 0.55
C THR A 135 -13.21 5.38 -0.53
N SER A 136 -13.02 5.72 -1.80
CA SER A 136 -13.44 4.89 -2.94
C SER A 136 -12.25 4.49 -3.77
N GLU A 137 -12.24 3.26 -4.27
CA GLU A 137 -11.26 2.77 -5.23
C GLU A 137 -11.91 2.50 -6.59
N LYS A 138 -11.19 2.82 -7.67
CA LYS A 138 -11.55 2.46 -9.05
C LYS A 138 -10.34 1.94 -9.81
N HIS A 139 -10.58 1.02 -10.73
CA HIS A 139 -9.56 0.45 -11.60
C HIS A 139 -9.65 1.03 -13.02
N TYR A 140 -8.50 1.24 -13.64
CA TYR A 140 -8.34 1.78 -14.99
C TYR A 140 -7.26 1.02 -15.75
N GLU A 141 -7.44 0.82 -17.05
CA GLU A 141 -6.42 0.17 -17.89
C GLU A 141 -5.20 1.08 -18.13
N ARG A 142 -5.40 2.40 -18.17
CA ARG A 142 -4.36 3.38 -18.55
C ARG A 142 -4.14 4.42 -17.47
N LEU A 143 -2.89 4.83 -17.29
CA LEU A 143 -2.50 5.85 -16.31
C LEU A 143 -3.21 7.18 -16.58
N GLU A 144 -3.30 7.60 -17.85
CA GLU A 144 -3.93 8.86 -18.24
C GLU A 144 -5.41 8.94 -17.81
N ASP A 145 -6.12 7.82 -17.83
CA ASP A 145 -7.50 7.72 -17.38
C ASP A 145 -7.59 7.74 -15.85
N ALA A 146 -6.66 7.04 -15.20
CA ALA A 146 -6.53 7.05 -13.74
C ALA A 146 -6.10 8.42 -13.19
N GLU A 147 -5.43 9.27 -13.98
CA GLU A 147 -4.98 10.61 -13.56
C GLU A 147 -5.91 11.74 -13.98
N ARG A 148 -6.92 11.44 -14.80
CA ARG A 148 -7.77 12.45 -15.41
C ARG A 148 -8.39 13.40 -14.37
N GLY A 149 -8.26 14.71 -14.63
CA GLY A 149 -8.90 15.78 -13.85
C GLY A 149 -8.13 16.24 -12.60
N ASP A 150 -6.88 15.79 -12.42
CA ASP A 150 -6.00 16.10 -11.29
C ASP A 150 -4.55 16.34 -11.78
N SER A 151 -3.72 16.94 -10.93
CA SER A 151 -2.28 17.05 -11.17
C SER A 151 -1.54 16.17 -10.17
N PHE A 152 -0.74 15.24 -10.69
CA PHE A 152 -0.10 14.21 -9.89
C PHE A 152 1.42 14.38 -9.85
N LEU A 153 1.98 14.09 -8.68
CA LEU A 153 3.43 14.00 -8.46
C LEU A 153 3.76 12.66 -7.81
N PRO A 154 4.93 12.06 -8.09
CA PRO A 154 5.43 10.92 -7.31
C PRO A 154 5.45 11.24 -5.81
N LEU A 155 5.02 10.29 -4.97
CA LEU A 155 5.07 10.44 -3.51
C LEU A 155 6.51 10.40 -3.00
N LEU A 156 7.29 9.45 -3.50
CA LEU A 156 8.73 9.37 -3.29
C LEU A 156 9.40 9.90 -4.56
N ALA A 157 10.03 11.07 -4.42
CA ALA A 157 10.90 11.70 -5.40
C ALA A 157 12.25 11.99 -4.73
#